data_AF-A0A544QS48-F1
#
_entry.id   AF-A0A544QS48-F1
#
_cell.length_a   1.000
_cell.length_b   1.000
_cell.length_c   1.000
_cell.angle_alpha   90.00
_cell.angle_beta   90.00
_cell.angle_gamma   90.00
#
_symmetry.space_group_name_H-M   'P 1'
#
loop_
_entity.id
_entity.type
_entity.pdbx_description
1 polymer ?
#
loop_
_entity_poly.entity_id
_entity_poly.type
_entity_poly.pdbx_seq_one_letter_code
_entity_poly.pdbx_strand_id
1 'polypeptide(L)'
;MPTLFCHHTHTLDSNHAEREVRGHTNGIHHGDYVSMVGAAPPNLNLIFTRTEHWQATPARFDRLAERVSDRGGSVDRFDSHVVFTVAGSRGAVINGIETSLETDTSHVTVCGLPIEERPAARACSLDELCDLGREAAWVAPAHPRFPTLGFPDRRLRAFLDRVDSEPFDVALGFTTGYPALLNALARGRHTATPIKAYAREYDVPLLPELDWHAALPRAPSGFGVVNDEAFAALADGQIPTAQLLAARLLKTGRRPAGVTWPDFVQTFPGAVPAPLRSRVGGTVPTADRLQALRDQTIGALFAHPFWKTFCTPSK
;
A
#
# COMPACT_ATOMS: atom_id res chain seq x y z
N MET A 1 11.37 -10.47 15.95
CA MET A 1 10.66 -11.23 14.90
C MET A 1 10.69 -10.45 13.59
N PRO A 2 10.59 -11.08 12.40
CA PRO A 2 10.47 -10.31 11.17
C PRO A 2 9.07 -9.70 11.07
N THR A 3 8.99 -8.46 10.57
CA THR A 3 7.73 -7.76 10.35
C THR A 3 7.59 -7.43 8.87
N LEU A 4 6.48 -7.86 8.27
CA LEU A 4 6.14 -7.45 6.91
C LEU A 4 5.50 -6.08 6.92
N PHE A 5 5.98 -5.22 6.03
CA PHE A 5 5.39 -3.93 5.75
C PHE A 5 4.71 -3.95 4.38
N CYS A 6 3.39 -3.78 4.39
CA CYS A 6 2.53 -3.71 3.24
C CYS A 6 2.14 -2.24 3.01
N HIS A 7 3.01 -1.51 2.31
CA HIS A 7 2.74 -0.12 1.96
C HIS A 7 1.78 -0.01 0.77
N HIS A 8 0.95 1.03 0.81
CA HIS A 8 -0.07 1.39 -0.17
C HIS A 8 -1.13 0.29 -0.27
N THR A 9 -2.24 0.44 0.47
CA THR A 9 -3.28 -0.59 0.56
C THR A 9 -4.69 0.00 0.52
N HIS A 10 -5.57 -0.72 -0.15
CA HIS A 10 -6.94 -0.32 -0.45
C HIS A 10 -7.91 -1.43 -0.05
N THR A 11 -8.90 -1.08 0.77
CA THR A 11 -9.95 -2.00 1.22
C THR A 11 -11.25 -1.75 0.48
N LEU A 12 -12.29 -2.54 0.76
CA LEU A 12 -13.66 -2.28 0.30
C LEU A 12 -14.13 -0.84 0.53
N ASP A 13 -13.59 -0.20 1.56
CA ASP A 13 -13.92 1.17 1.91
C ASP A 13 -13.45 2.19 0.86
N SER A 14 -12.33 1.95 0.17
CA SER A 14 -11.86 2.79 -0.96
C SER A 14 -12.90 2.87 -2.08
N ASN A 15 -13.70 1.81 -2.28
CA ASN A 15 -14.77 1.81 -3.30
C ASN A 15 -15.92 2.77 -2.97
N HIS A 16 -16.17 3.01 -1.67
CA HIS A 16 -17.21 3.92 -1.24
C HIS A 16 -16.86 5.35 -1.63
N ALA A 17 -15.63 5.77 -1.31
CA ALA A 17 -15.10 7.09 -1.68
C ALA A 17 -15.07 7.27 -3.21
N GLU A 18 -14.59 6.28 -3.96
CA GLU A 18 -14.60 6.31 -5.44
C GLU A 18 -16.01 6.46 -6.03
N ARG A 19 -17.01 5.80 -5.44
CA ARG A 19 -18.41 5.91 -5.90
C ARG A 19 -19.00 7.27 -5.61
N GLU A 20 -18.86 7.77 -4.38
CA GLU A 20 -19.49 9.02 -3.96
C GLU A 20 -18.83 10.26 -4.56
N VAL A 21 -17.49 10.24 -4.71
CA VAL A 21 -16.72 11.41 -5.15
C VAL A 21 -16.50 11.42 -6.68
N ARG A 22 -16.26 10.23 -7.28
CA ARG A 22 -15.91 10.11 -8.70
C ARG A 22 -17.04 9.57 -9.58
N GLY A 23 -18.10 9.04 -8.99
CA GLY A 23 -19.12 8.29 -9.75
C GLY A 23 -18.57 7.00 -10.36
N HIS A 24 -17.40 6.53 -9.91
CA HIS A 24 -16.82 5.27 -10.38
C HIS A 24 -17.57 4.09 -9.77
N THR A 25 -18.12 3.22 -10.61
CA THR A 25 -18.90 2.05 -10.17
C THR A 25 -18.05 0.78 -10.04
N ASN A 26 -16.80 0.81 -10.50
CA ASN A 26 -15.89 -0.34 -10.46
C ASN A 26 -15.31 -0.50 -9.06
N GLY A 27 -15.90 -1.39 -8.26
CA GLY A 27 -15.44 -1.71 -6.91
C GLY A 27 -14.24 -2.67 -6.92
N ILE A 28 -13.05 -2.19 -7.28
CA ILE A 28 -11.85 -3.04 -7.42
C ILE A 28 -11.05 -3.23 -6.12
N HIS A 29 -11.35 -2.44 -5.10
CA HIS A 29 -10.64 -2.48 -3.82
C HIS A 29 -11.32 -3.47 -2.86
N HIS A 30 -10.59 -4.47 -2.43
CA HIS A 30 -11.08 -5.61 -1.64
C HIS A 30 -10.07 -6.07 -0.57
N GLY A 31 -8.96 -5.35 -0.38
CA GLY A 31 -7.96 -5.63 0.64
C GLY A 31 -8.60 -5.78 2.02
N ASP A 32 -8.02 -6.66 2.83
CA ASP A 32 -8.60 -7.02 4.12
C ASP A 32 -7.53 -7.37 5.15
N TYR A 33 -7.21 -6.37 5.98
CA TYR A 33 -6.20 -6.47 7.04
C TYR A 33 -6.49 -7.63 7.99
N VAL A 34 -7.74 -7.81 8.42
CA VAL A 34 -8.11 -8.83 9.41
C VAL A 34 -7.93 -10.23 8.83
N SER A 35 -8.25 -10.44 7.55
CA SER A 35 -8.04 -11.74 6.90
C SER A 35 -6.57 -12.02 6.60
N MET A 36 -5.79 -11.00 6.22
CA MET A 36 -4.35 -11.17 6.02
C MET A 36 -3.63 -11.48 7.34
N VAL A 37 -3.95 -10.77 8.43
CA VAL A 37 -3.36 -11.04 9.75
C VAL A 37 -3.80 -12.39 10.30
N GLY A 38 -5.09 -12.73 10.19
CA GLY A 38 -5.60 -14.01 10.68
C GLY A 38 -5.05 -15.24 9.94
N ALA A 39 -4.54 -15.07 8.71
CA ALA A 39 -3.91 -16.14 7.94
C ALA A 39 -2.38 -16.19 8.11
N ALA A 40 -1.77 -15.16 8.68
CA ALA A 40 -0.32 -15.08 8.83
C ALA A 40 0.20 -16.06 9.89
N PRO A 41 1.44 -16.57 9.76
CA PRO A 41 2.10 -17.31 10.83
C PRO A 41 2.12 -16.50 12.15
N PRO A 42 1.91 -17.13 13.32
CA PRO A 42 1.82 -16.42 14.61
C PRO A 42 3.05 -15.58 14.98
N ASN A 43 4.21 -15.89 14.40
CA ASN A 43 5.49 -15.21 14.59
C ASN A 43 5.85 -14.26 13.43
N LEU A 44 4.84 -13.80 12.68
CA LEU A 44 4.99 -12.81 11.63
C LEU A 44 4.05 -11.64 11.93
N ASN A 45 4.64 -10.49 12.24
CA ASN A 45 3.89 -9.25 12.42
C ASN A 45 3.63 -8.59 11.06
N LEU A 46 2.52 -7.87 10.95
CA LEU A 46 2.09 -7.19 9.72
C LEU A 46 1.80 -5.73 9.99
N ILE A 47 2.44 -4.83 9.24
CA ILE A 47 2.15 -3.39 9.24
C ILE A 47 1.57 -3.04 7.87
N PHE A 48 0.48 -2.28 7.88
CA PHE A 48 -0.19 -1.77 6.70
C PHE A 48 -0.20 -0.24 6.74
N THR A 49 -0.11 0.39 5.58
CA THR A 49 -0.59 1.78 5.43
C THR A 49 -1.88 1.76 4.65
N ARG A 50 -2.96 2.16 5.31
CA ARG A 50 -4.25 2.41 4.67
C ARG A 50 -4.12 3.69 3.88
N THR A 51 -4.43 3.66 2.59
CA THR A 51 -4.25 4.80 1.69
C THR A 51 -5.48 4.92 0.79
N GLU A 52 -6.67 4.97 1.39
CA GLU A 52 -7.91 5.13 0.64
C GLU A 52 -7.89 6.45 -0.14
N HIS A 53 -8.59 6.50 -1.28
CA HIS A 53 -8.56 7.67 -2.15
C HIS A 53 -9.20 8.90 -1.48
N TRP A 54 -8.41 9.97 -1.38
CA TRP A 54 -8.76 11.34 -0.98
C TRP A 54 -9.34 11.54 0.41
N GLN A 55 -9.86 10.51 1.09
CA GLN A 55 -10.52 10.65 2.39
C GLN A 55 -10.15 9.49 3.32
N ALA A 56 -9.83 9.83 4.58
CA ALA A 56 -9.51 8.87 5.63
C ALA A 56 -10.53 8.96 6.79
N THR A 57 -11.80 8.60 6.55
CA THR A 57 -12.84 8.67 7.58
C THR A 57 -12.49 7.83 8.84
N PRO A 58 -12.59 8.37 10.07
CA PRO A 58 -12.38 7.64 11.32
C PRO A 58 -13.26 6.40 11.50
N ALA A 59 -14.50 6.44 11.02
CA ALA A 59 -15.48 5.34 11.11
C ALA A 59 -14.97 4.01 10.51
N ARG A 60 -13.88 4.06 9.74
CA ARG A 60 -13.27 2.90 9.08
C ARG A 60 -12.42 2.09 10.06
N PHE A 61 -11.80 2.76 11.03
CA PHE A 61 -11.15 2.08 12.15
C PHE A 61 -12.15 1.49 13.14
N ASP A 62 -13.34 2.08 13.26
CA ASP A 62 -14.41 1.50 14.08
C ASP A 62 -14.90 0.19 13.46
N ARG A 63 -15.13 0.16 12.14
CA ARG A 63 -15.44 -1.09 11.41
C ARG A 63 -14.30 -2.10 11.45
N LEU A 64 -13.03 -1.66 11.40
CA LEU A 64 -11.89 -2.55 11.61
C LEU A 64 -11.99 -3.20 13.00
N ALA A 65 -12.29 -2.41 14.04
CA ALA A 65 -12.39 -2.89 15.40
C ALA A 65 -13.54 -3.89 15.60
N GLU A 66 -14.72 -3.61 15.03
CA GLU A 66 -15.85 -4.54 15.00
C GLU A 66 -15.46 -5.89 14.37
N ARG A 67 -14.81 -5.85 13.20
CA ARG A 67 -14.39 -7.07 12.48
C ARG A 67 -13.31 -7.86 13.21
N VAL A 68 -12.45 -7.20 13.98
CA VAL A 68 -11.47 -7.86 14.85
C VAL A 68 -12.18 -8.51 16.05
N SER A 69 -13.11 -7.80 16.68
CA SER A 69 -13.92 -8.30 17.79
C SER A 69 -14.75 -9.53 17.39
N ASP A 70 -15.38 -9.51 16.22
CA ASP A 70 -16.15 -10.63 15.66
C ASP A 70 -15.33 -11.92 15.51
N ARG A 71 -14.00 -11.78 15.41
CA ARG A 71 -13.05 -12.90 15.32
C ARG A 71 -12.34 -13.19 16.66
N GLY A 72 -12.87 -12.67 17.77
CA GLY A 72 -12.31 -12.85 19.11
C GLY A 72 -10.95 -12.19 19.32
N GLY A 73 -10.65 -11.15 18.54
CA GLY A 73 -9.41 -10.39 18.62
C GLY A 73 -9.43 -9.24 19.63
N SER A 74 -8.34 -8.50 19.69
CA SER A 74 -8.21 -7.28 20.50
C SER A 74 -7.66 -6.12 19.67
N VAL A 75 -7.96 -4.89 20.07
CA VAL A 75 -7.66 -3.67 19.32
C VAL A 75 -7.22 -2.57 20.29
N ASP A 76 -6.07 -1.97 20.00
CA ASP A 76 -5.56 -0.77 20.64
C ASP A 76 -5.53 0.36 19.60
N ARG A 77 -6.14 1.50 19.93
CA ARG A 77 -6.21 2.67 19.03
C ARG A 77 -5.34 3.79 19.55
N PHE A 78 -4.58 4.38 18.65
CA PHE A 78 -3.72 5.54 18.87
C PHE A 78 -4.14 6.69 17.94
N ASP A 79 -3.42 7.81 18.01
CA ASP A 79 -3.77 9.03 17.29
C ASP A 79 -3.76 8.86 15.78
N SER A 80 -2.83 8.08 15.21
CA SER A 80 -2.64 7.93 13.76
C SER A 80 -2.63 6.47 13.27
N HIS A 81 -2.88 5.50 14.16
CA HIS A 81 -2.90 4.08 13.79
C HIS A 81 -3.69 3.23 14.78
N VAL A 82 -3.95 1.99 14.37
CA VAL A 82 -4.53 0.93 15.20
C VAL A 82 -3.60 -0.27 15.21
N VAL A 83 -3.39 -0.86 16.38
CA VAL A 83 -2.74 -2.16 16.56
C VAL A 83 -3.80 -3.16 16.97
N PHE A 84 -3.72 -4.38 16.44
CA PHE A 84 -4.71 -5.41 16.75
C PHE A 84 -4.13 -6.81 16.72
N THR A 85 -4.86 -7.74 17.32
CA THR A 85 -4.56 -9.17 17.28
C THR A 85 -5.75 -9.96 16.81
N VAL A 86 -5.52 -10.99 15.98
CA VAL A 86 -6.55 -11.92 15.54
C VAL A 86 -5.91 -13.27 15.22
N ALA A 87 -6.55 -14.36 15.64
CA ALA A 87 -6.02 -15.73 15.48
C ALA A 87 -4.56 -15.92 15.98
N GLY A 88 -4.15 -15.17 17.01
CA GLY A 88 -2.80 -15.23 17.59
C GLY A 88 -1.73 -14.44 16.84
N SER A 89 -2.08 -13.80 15.71
CA SER A 89 -1.17 -12.96 14.92
C SER A 89 -1.45 -11.47 15.18
N ARG A 90 -0.42 -10.63 15.01
CA ARG A 90 -0.50 -9.18 15.28
C ARG A 90 -0.47 -8.37 13.98
N GLY A 91 -1.30 -7.35 13.94
CA GLY A 91 -1.40 -6.39 12.84
C GLY A 91 -1.34 -4.95 13.34
N ALA A 92 -0.86 -4.05 12.48
CA ALA A 92 -0.98 -2.61 12.69
C ALA A 92 -1.42 -1.94 11.38
N VAL A 93 -2.35 -1.00 11.46
CA VAL A 93 -2.83 -0.21 10.31
C VAL A 93 -2.56 1.26 10.61
N ILE A 94 -1.59 1.82 9.89
CA ILE A 94 -1.25 3.24 9.91
C ILE A 94 -2.23 3.97 8.99
N ASN A 95 -2.83 5.04 9.51
CA ASN A 95 -3.75 5.87 8.78
C ASN A 95 -3.05 6.69 7.71
N GLY A 96 -3.75 6.93 6.61
CA GLY A 96 -3.25 7.68 5.48
C GLY A 96 -4.28 7.78 4.39
N ILE A 97 -3.94 8.53 3.36
CA ILE A 97 -4.72 8.64 2.13
C ILE A 97 -3.82 8.48 0.92
N GLU A 98 -4.40 8.04 -0.18
CA GLU A 98 -3.84 8.29 -1.50
C GLU A 98 -4.54 9.52 -2.10
N THR A 99 -3.80 10.60 -2.22
CA THR A 99 -4.24 11.83 -2.89
C THR A 99 -3.63 11.92 -4.29
N SER A 100 -3.80 13.06 -4.95
CA SER A 100 -3.25 13.33 -6.25
C SER A 100 -2.72 14.76 -6.35
N LEU A 101 -1.56 14.94 -6.97
CA LEU A 101 -0.89 16.23 -7.15
C LEU A 101 -1.27 16.85 -8.51
N GLU A 102 -1.97 17.98 -8.47
CA GLU A 102 -2.47 18.81 -9.57
C GLU A 102 -3.43 18.11 -10.57
N THR A 103 -3.37 16.80 -10.65
CA THR A 103 -4.12 15.96 -11.58
C THR A 103 -4.48 14.66 -10.92
N ASP A 104 -5.65 14.15 -11.26
CA ASP A 104 -6.20 12.85 -10.85
C ASP A 104 -5.35 11.60 -11.13
N THR A 105 -4.20 11.75 -11.81
CA THR A 105 -3.33 10.65 -12.23
C THR A 105 -1.92 10.72 -11.66
N SER A 106 -1.58 11.75 -10.87
CA SER A 106 -0.27 11.85 -10.21
C SER A 106 -0.43 11.56 -8.73
N HIS A 107 -0.52 10.28 -8.40
CA HIS A 107 -0.93 9.85 -7.07
C HIS A 107 0.19 10.00 -6.03
N VAL A 108 -0.19 10.38 -4.81
CA VAL A 108 0.72 10.55 -3.68
C VAL A 108 0.08 9.91 -2.46
N THR A 109 0.83 9.07 -1.75
CA THR A 109 0.42 8.61 -0.42
C THR A 109 0.86 9.60 0.64
N VAL A 110 -0.03 9.94 1.57
CA VAL A 110 0.25 10.75 2.75
C VAL A 110 -0.11 9.90 3.96
N CYS A 111 0.89 9.56 4.78
CA CYS A 111 0.79 8.48 5.76
C CYS A 111 1.18 8.94 7.16
N GLY A 112 0.56 8.34 8.17
CA GLY A 112 0.69 8.76 9.58
C GLY A 112 -0.20 9.95 9.94
N LEU A 113 -1.26 10.20 9.18
CA LEU A 113 -2.23 11.26 9.48
C LEU A 113 -3.04 10.92 10.75
N PRO A 114 -3.45 11.92 11.55
CA PRO A 114 -4.38 11.72 12.64
C PRO A 114 -5.68 11.04 12.18
N ILE A 115 -6.25 10.17 13.02
CA ILE A 115 -7.53 9.50 12.78
C ILE A 115 -8.67 10.45 13.18
N GLU A 116 -8.94 11.43 12.34
CA GLU A 116 -10.00 12.42 12.52
C GLU A 116 -10.75 12.70 11.21
N GLU A 117 -11.94 13.31 11.32
CA GLU A 117 -12.73 13.69 10.15
C GLU A 117 -12.05 14.83 9.39
N ARG A 118 -11.93 14.69 8.08
CA ARG A 118 -11.24 15.64 7.20
C ARG A 118 -11.96 15.80 5.87
N PRO A 119 -11.86 16.99 5.22
CA PRO A 119 -12.32 17.16 3.85
C PRO A 119 -11.52 16.26 2.90
N ALA A 120 -12.11 15.94 1.75
CA ALA A 120 -11.44 15.15 0.73
C ALA A 120 -10.28 15.94 0.11
N ALA A 121 -9.09 15.35 0.08
CA ALA A 121 -7.90 15.90 -0.55
C ALA A 121 -7.73 15.30 -1.95
N ARG A 122 -8.31 15.94 -2.97
CA ARG A 122 -8.26 15.50 -4.38
C ARG A 122 -7.62 16.56 -5.26
N ALA A 123 -6.69 16.12 -6.12
CA ALA A 123 -6.00 16.98 -7.08
C ALA A 123 -5.40 18.24 -6.43
N CYS A 124 -4.82 18.06 -5.24
CA CYS A 124 -4.20 19.12 -4.46
C CYS A 124 -3.13 19.83 -5.29
N SER A 125 -3.05 21.14 -5.16
CA SER A 125 -1.85 21.90 -5.49
C SER A 125 -0.66 21.41 -4.65
N LEU A 126 0.55 21.77 -5.05
CA LEU A 126 1.75 21.43 -4.30
C LEU A 126 1.72 22.02 -2.87
N ASP A 127 1.21 23.24 -2.72
CA ASP A 127 1.08 23.89 -1.41
C ASP A 127 0.08 23.15 -0.51
N GLU A 128 -1.10 22.81 -1.03
CA GLU A 128 -2.10 22.02 -0.28
C GLU A 128 -1.57 20.64 0.10
N LEU A 129 -0.78 20.00 -0.77
CA LEU A 129 -0.14 18.73 -0.46
C LEU A 129 0.92 18.87 0.64
N CYS A 130 1.71 19.96 0.62
CA CYS A 130 2.68 20.23 1.68
C CYS A 130 1.99 20.52 3.00
N ASP A 131 0.94 21.34 3.01
CA ASP A 131 0.14 21.65 4.20
C ASP A 131 -0.39 20.36 4.84
N LEU A 132 -0.96 19.46 4.04
CA LEU A 132 -1.41 18.15 4.49
C LEU A 132 -0.25 17.28 5.00
N GLY A 133 0.90 17.32 4.33
CA GLY A 133 2.10 16.59 4.70
C GLY A 133 2.64 16.99 6.09
N ARG A 134 2.49 18.27 6.51
CA ARG A 134 2.96 18.72 7.83
C ARG A 134 2.25 18.07 9.01
N GLU A 135 1.08 17.50 8.77
CA GLU A 135 0.30 16.75 9.75
C GLU A 135 0.57 15.24 9.68
N ALA A 136 1.33 14.80 8.68
CA ALA A 136 1.63 13.42 8.40
C ALA A 136 3.03 13.05 8.91
N ALA A 137 3.29 11.75 8.99
CA ALA A 137 4.63 11.24 9.29
C ALA A 137 5.51 11.24 8.03
N TRP A 138 4.96 10.86 6.88
CA TRP A 138 5.68 10.92 5.60
C TRP A 138 4.75 11.06 4.40
N VAL A 139 5.36 11.47 3.27
CA VAL A 139 4.71 11.59 1.97
C VAL A 139 5.50 10.81 0.93
N ALA A 140 4.82 10.05 0.06
CA ALA A 140 5.49 9.30 -1.00
C ALA A 140 4.67 9.29 -2.31
N PRO A 141 5.23 9.80 -3.44
CA PRO A 141 4.67 9.58 -4.76
C PRO A 141 4.44 8.09 -5.03
N ALA A 142 3.18 7.73 -5.30
CA ALA A 142 2.76 6.37 -5.60
C ALA A 142 3.03 6.04 -7.07
N HIS A 143 3.53 4.83 -7.33
CA HIS A 143 3.85 4.29 -8.65
C HIS A 143 4.30 5.36 -9.68
N PRO A 144 5.34 6.15 -9.35
CA PRO A 144 5.54 7.49 -9.92
C PRO A 144 5.92 7.50 -11.41
N ARG A 145 6.29 6.36 -11.99
CA ARG A 145 6.59 6.20 -13.42
C ARG A 145 5.64 5.23 -14.11
N PHE A 146 4.46 5.00 -13.55
CA PHE A 146 3.42 4.21 -14.18
C PHE A 146 2.99 4.86 -15.51
N PRO A 147 2.90 4.13 -16.64
CA PRO A 147 2.70 4.75 -17.95
C PRO A 147 1.45 5.64 -18.10
N THR A 148 0.38 5.38 -17.36
CA THR A 148 -0.90 6.13 -17.43
C THR A 148 -1.28 6.85 -16.13
N LEU A 149 -0.54 6.59 -15.04
CA LEU A 149 -0.83 7.05 -13.66
C LEU A 149 0.44 7.62 -12.98
N GLY A 150 1.47 7.89 -13.78
CA GLY A 150 2.74 8.38 -13.29
C GLY A 150 2.85 9.89 -13.39
N PHE A 151 3.94 10.42 -12.85
CA PHE A 151 4.25 11.83 -12.85
C PHE A 151 4.98 12.22 -14.13
N PRO A 152 4.61 13.35 -14.77
CA PRO A 152 5.53 14.07 -15.64
C PRO A 152 6.83 14.38 -14.90
N ASP A 153 7.97 14.28 -15.58
CA ASP A 153 9.30 14.51 -14.97
C ASP A 153 9.38 15.85 -14.23
N ARG A 154 8.95 16.94 -14.87
CA ARG A 154 8.92 18.28 -14.27
C ARG A 154 8.15 18.33 -12.94
N ARG A 155 7.05 17.56 -12.82
CA ARG A 155 6.18 17.58 -11.64
C ARG A 155 6.82 16.78 -10.50
N LEU A 156 7.38 15.61 -10.82
CA LEU A 156 8.09 14.80 -9.82
C LEU A 156 9.30 15.56 -9.25
N ARG A 157 10.04 16.27 -10.10
CA ARG A 157 11.15 17.13 -9.69
C ARG A 157 10.68 18.29 -8.82
N ALA A 158 9.67 19.05 -9.26
CA ALA A 158 9.13 20.15 -8.47
C ALA A 158 8.63 19.70 -7.08
N PHE A 159 8.01 18.51 -7.00
CA PHE A 159 7.67 17.90 -5.70
C PHE A 159 8.93 17.61 -4.88
N LEU A 160 9.91 16.91 -5.42
CA LEU A 160 11.14 16.52 -4.71
C LEU A 160 12.01 17.73 -4.30
N ASP A 161 12.07 18.78 -5.12
CA ASP A 161 12.74 20.04 -4.81
C ASP A 161 12.07 20.77 -3.64
N ARG A 162 10.73 20.72 -3.57
CA ARG A 162 9.97 21.43 -2.54
C ARG A 162 10.10 20.76 -1.18
N VAL A 163 10.01 19.44 -1.14
CA VAL A 163 9.93 18.67 0.12
C VAL A 163 11.21 18.68 0.94
N ASP A 164 12.37 19.03 0.35
CA ASP A 164 13.63 19.25 1.10
C ASP A 164 13.50 20.36 2.17
N SER A 165 12.49 21.22 2.03
CA SER A 165 12.21 22.32 2.96
C SER A 165 11.05 22.05 3.94
N GLU A 166 10.44 20.87 3.90
CA GLU A 166 9.25 20.53 4.68
C GLU A 166 9.59 19.65 5.90
N PRO A 167 8.77 19.68 6.97
CA PRO A 167 9.06 18.98 8.23
C PRO A 167 8.73 17.48 8.24
N PHE A 168 8.13 16.96 7.17
CA PHE A 168 7.74 15.55 7.05
C PHE A 168 8.77 14.75 6.23
N ASP A 169 8.88 13.45 6.51
CA ASP A 169 9.78 12.58 5.75
C ASP A 169 9.24 12.30 4.34
N VAL A 170 10.14 11.97 3.41
CA VAL A 170 9.79 11.70 2.02
C VAL A 170 10.34 10.35 1.59
N ALA A 171 9.58 9.64 0.76
CA ALA A 171 10.06 8.46 0.05
C ALA A 171 9.52 8.42 -1.37
N LEU A 172 10.03 7.49 -2.18
CA LEU A 172 9.50 7.20 -3.51
C LEU A 172 8.93 5.79 -3.57
N GLY A 173 7.68 5.67 -4.02
CA GLY A 173 7.04 4.38 -4.28
C GLY A 173 7.86 3.52 -5.22
N PHE A 174 8.31 2.37 -4.73
CA PHE A 174 9.00 1.35 -5.50
C PHE A 174 8.03 0.18 -5.73
N THR A 175 7.21 0.33 -6.76
CA THR A 175 6.12 -0.57 -7.12
C THR A 175 6.54 -2.03 -7.20
N THR A 176 5.89 -2.92 -6.46
CA THR A 176 6.17 -4.36 -6.37
C THR A 176 4.93 -5.24 -6.47
N GLY A 177 3.72 -4.70 -6.36
CA GLY A 177 2.50 -5.51 -6.35
C GLY A 177 1.97 -5.94 -7.72
N TYR A 178 2.33 -5.27 -8.82
CA TYR A 178 1.83 -5.61 -10.17
C TYR A 178 2.58 -6.81 -10.80
N PRO A 179 2.15 -7.35 -11.95
CA PRO A 179 2.95 -8.31 -12.69
C PRO A 179 4.37 -7.79 -12.96
N ALA A 180 5.35 -8.68 -12.93
CA ALA A 180 6.77 -8.32 -12.96
C ALA A 180 7.18 -7.35 -14.08
N LEU A 181 6.60 -7.50 -15.28
CA LEU A 181 6.83 -6.59 -16.40
C LEU A 181 6.23 -5.21 -16.13
N LEU A 182 5.02 -5.14 -15.58
CA LEU A 182 4.36 -3.88 -15.24
C LEU A 182 5.06 -3.17 -14.07
N ASN A 183 5.52 -3.91 -13.07
CA ASN A 183 6.42 -3.37 -12.03
C ASN A 183 7.69 -2.75 -12.64
N ALA A 184 8.32 -3.42 -13.61
CA ALA A 184 9.49 -2.89 -14.30
C ALA A 184 9.18 -1.59 -15.07
N LEU A 185 8.00 -1.51 -15.71
CA LEU A 185 7.53 -0.29 -16.36
C LEU A 185 7.24 0.82 -15.36
N ALA A 186 6.49 0.55 -14.29
CA ALA A 186 6.14 1.51 -13.24
C ALA A 186 7.35 2.06 -12.47
N ARG A 187 8.47 1.32 -12.45
CA ARG A 187 9.77 1.78 -11.94
C ARG A 187 10.56 2.62 -12.94
N GLY A 188 10.01 2.86 -14.12
CA GLY A 188 10.60 3.70 -15.16
C GLY A 188 11.76 3.06 -15.92
N ARG A 189 11.90 1.72 -15.95
CA ARG A 189 13.01 1.05 -16.68
C ARG A 189 13.04 1.33 -18.19
N HIS A 190 11.93 1.79 -18.74
CA HIS A 190 11.77 2.16 -20.15
C HIS A 190 12.05 3.65 -20.40
N THR A 191 12.41 4.41 -19.37
CA THR A 191 12.63 5.86 -19.44
C THR A 191 14.10 6.18 -19.20
N ALA A 192 14.55 7.36 -19.65
CA ALA A 192 15.91 7.83 -19.41
C ALA A 192 16.24 7.97 -17.90
N THR A 193 15.22 8.28 -17.10
CA THR A 193 15.34 8.51 -15.65
C THR A 193 14.43 7.53 -14.90
N PRO A 194 14.91 6.32 -14.56
CA PRO A 194 14.15 5.37 -13.74
C PRO A 194 14.01 5.88 -12.29
N ILE A 195 13.09 5.30 -11.50
CA ILE A 195 12.81 5.82 -10.14
C ILE A 195 14.05 5.77 -9.21
N LYS A 196 14.94 4.80 -9.42
CA LYS A 196 16.23 4.68 -8.73
C LYS A 196 17.21 5.83 -9.03
N ALA A 197 17.02 6.55 -10.13
CA ALA A 197 17.83 7.73 -10.44
C ALA A 197 17.38 8.90 -9.59
N TYR A 198 16.08 9.20 -9.52
CA TYR A 198 15.53 10.22 -8.61
C TYR A 198 15.88 9.94 -7.15
N ALA A 199 15.68 8.71 -6.68
CA ALA A 199 16.03 8.35 -5.30
C ALA A 199 17.50 8.65 -4.95
N ARG A 200 18.43 8.51 -5.91
CA ARG A 200 19.85 8.83 -5.70
C ARG A 200 20.15 10.32 -5.85
N GLU A 201 19.45 10.99 -6.77
CA GLU A 201 19.62 12.42 -7.04
C GLU A 201 19.15 13.28 -5.86
N TYR A 202 18.03 12.89 -5.23
CA TYR A 202 17.39 13.62 -4.13
C TYR A 202 17.64 12.99 -2.75
N ASP A 203 18.48 11.94 -2.68
CA ASP A 203 18.77 11.19 -1.45
C ASP A 203 17.53 10.75 -0.64
N VAL A 204 16.50 10.27 -1.35
CA VAL A 204 15.25 9.78 -0.75
C VAL A 204 15.13 8.25 -0.83
N PRO A 205 14.59 7.59 0.21
CA PRO A 205 14.43 6.14 0.23
C PRO A 205 13.44 5.64 -0.83
N LEU A 206 13.65 4.39 -1.26
CA LEU A 206 12.72 3.66 -2.12
C LEU A 206 11.84 2.75 -1.28
N LEU A 207 10.54 3.05 -1.22
CA LEU A 207 9.59 2.35 -0.37
C LEU A 207 8.91 1.20 -1.14
N PRO A 208 9.08 -0.08 -0.74
CA PRO A 208 8.40 -1.20 -1.41
C PRO A 208 6.88 -1.01 -1.39
N GLU A 209 6.29 -0.83 -2.56
CA GLU A 209 4.91 -0.40 -2.71
C GLU A 209 4.07 -1.49 -3.37
N LEU A 210 3.11 -2.05 -2.63
CA LEU A 210 2.24 -3.10 -3.17
C LEU A 210 1.10 -2.53 -4.00
N ASP A 211 0.53 -1.41 -3.57
CA ASP A 211 -0.74 -0.90 -4.10
C ASP A 211 -1.84 -2.00 -4.05
N TRP A 212 -2.01 -2.57 -2.84
CA TRP A 212 -2.83 -3.76 -2.65
C TRP A 212 -4.32 -3.45 -2.79
N HIS A 213 -4.89 -3.88 -3.90
CA HIS A 213 -6.32 -3.79 -4.18
C HIS A 213 -7.10 -5.06 -3.82
N ALA A 214 -6.72 -6.23 -4.35
CA ALA A 214 -7.41 -7.49 -4.03
C ALA A 214 -6.44 -8.66 -3.99
N ALA A 215 -5.80 -8.97 -5.12
CA ALA A 215 -4.82 -10.03 -5.21
C ALA A 215 -3.48 -9.64 -4.56
N LEU A 216 -2.86 -10.59 -3.86
CA LEU A 216 -1.47 -10.51 -3.40
C LEU A 216 -0.54 -11.42 -4.21
N PRO A 217 0.77 -11.14 -4.21
CA PRO A 217 1.76 -12.11 -4.69
C PRO A 217 1.57 -13.44 -3.96
N ARG A 218 1.43 -14.55 -4.71
CA ARG A 218 1.30 -15.91 -4.14
C ARG A 218 2.63 -16.44 -3.59
N ALA A 219 3.73 -15.76 -3.89
CA ALA A 219 5.06 -16.04 -3.36
C ALA A 219 5.49 -14.85 -2.48
N PRO A 220 6.28 -15.08 -1.43
CA PRO A 220 6.68 -14.07 -0.45
C PRO A 220 7.77 -13.14 -0.98
N SER A 221 7.50 -12.41 -2.05
CA SER A 221 8.44 -11.48 -2.69
C SER A 221 7.69 -10.22 -3.10
N GLY A 222 8.27 -9.04 -2.83
CA GLY A 222 7.64 -7.75 -3.13
C GLY A 222 7.28 -6.91 -1.91
N PHE A 223 7.14 -7.54 -0.75
CA PHE A 223 6.80 -6.88 0.51
C PHE A 223 7.98 -6.08 1.06
N GLY A 224 7.70 -5.02 1.84
CA GLY A 224 8.69 -4.42 2.71
C GLY A 224 8.96 -5.33 3.91
N VAL A 225 10.18 -5.30 4.43
CA VAL A 225 10.56 -5.96 5.68
C VAL A 225 11.22 -4.92 6.56
N VAL A 226 10.71 -4.81 7.77
CA VAL A 226 11.26 -3.99 8.84
C VAL A 226 11.59 -4.88 10.03
N ASN A 227 12.43 -4.36 10.92
CA ASN A 227 12.73 -5.06 12.17
C ASN A 227 11.54 -4.95 13.13
N ASP A 228 11.55 -5.79 14.16
CA ASP A 228 10.45 -5.90 15.13
C ASP A 228 10.27 -4.63 15.96
N GLU A 229 11.34 -3.85 16.15
CA GLU A 229 11.31 -2.60 16.89
C GLU A 229 10.32 -1.60 16.27
N ALA A 230 10.07 -1.67 14.96
CA ALA A 230 9.03 -0.87 14.32
C ALA A 230 7.63 -1.30 14.79
N PHE A 231 7.37 -2.60 14.91
CA PHE A 231 6.08 -3.07 15.41
C PHE A 231 5.91 -2.75 16.90
N ALA A 232 6.98 -2.90 17.70
CA ALA A 232 6.98 -2.54 19.11
C ALA A 232 6.65 -1.04 19.30
N ALA A 233 7.28 -0.15 18.55
CA ALA A 233 7.00 1.28 18.59
C ALA A 233 5.53 1.60 18.27
N LEU A 234 4.94 0.93 17.27
CA LEU A 234 3.51 1.06 16.96
C LEU A 234 2.63 0.57 18.12
N ALA A 235 2.99 -0.53 18.76
CA ALA A 235 2.29 -1.03 19.94
C ALA A 235 2.39 -0.08 21.16
N ASP A 236 3.44 0.75 21.21
CA ASP A 236 3.64 1.80 22.21
C ASP A 236 3.06 3.16 21.79
N GLY A 237 2.33 3.21 20.67
CA GLY A 237 1.63 4.41 20.20
C GLY A 237 2.47 5.39 19.37
N GLN A 238 3.65 4.99 18.92
CA GLN A 238 4.54 5.82 18.11
C GLN A 238 4.56 5.38 16.64
N ILE A 239 4.72 6.33 15.71
CA ILE A 239 4.97 6.02 14.29
C ILE A 239 6.49 5.95 14.05
N PRO A 240 7.06 4.75 13.76
CA PRO A 240 8.51 4.57 13.57
C PRO A 240 8.91 4.89 12.12
N THR A 241 8.77 6.16 11.71
CA THR A 241 8.92 6.59 10.30
C THR A 241 10.26 6.17 9.71
N ALA A 242 11.37 6.45 10.39
CA ALA A 242 12.71 6.10 9.90
C ALA A 242 12.87 4.59 9.62
N GLN A 243 12.32 3.73 10.49
CA GLN A 243 12.38 2.29 10.34
C GLN A 243 11.48 1.80 9.19
N LEU A 244 10.30 2.41 9.02
CA LEU A 244 9.37 2.09 7.94
C LEU A 244 9.92 2.50 6.57
N LEU A 245 10.52 3.69 6.47
CA LEU A 245 11.11 4.17 5.22
C LEU A 245 12.41 3.44 4.87
N ALA A 246 13.11 2.89 5.86
CA ALA A 246 14.23 1.98 5.65
C ALA A 246 13.82 0.54 5.30
N ALA A 247 12.53 0.28 5.05
CA ALA A 247 12.03 -1.07 4.73
C ALA A 247 12.79 -1.69 3.56
N ARG A 248 13.28 -2.91 3.78
CA ARG A 248 14.01 -3.66 2.75
C ARG A 248 13.03 -4.47 1.92
N LEU A 249 13.25 -4.51 0.61
CA LEU A 249 12.45 -5.36 -0.27
C LEU A 249 12.69 -6.85 0.05
N LEU A 250 11.64 -7.56 0.44
CA LEU A 250 11.66 -9.01 0.54
C LEU A 250 11.81 -9.61 -0.86
N LYS A 251 12.87 -10.40 -1.06
CA LYS A 251 13.14 -11.10 -2.30
C LYS A 251 13.35 -12.59 -2.03
N THR A 252 12.40 -13.41 -2.44
CA THR A 252 12.51 -14.86 -2.32
C THR A 252 12.83 -15.52 -3.66
N GLY A 253 14.01 -16.14 -3.74
CA GLY A 253 14.48 -16.80 -4.94
C GLY A 253 14.85 -15.84 -6.08
N ARG A 254 14.89 -16.39 -7.30
CA ARG A 254 15.30 -15.67 -8.52
C ARG A 254 14.15 -14.97 -9.25
N ARG A 255 12.90 -15.35 -8.96
CA ARG A 255 11.73 -14.80 -9.66
C ARG A 255 11.46 -13.36 -9.24
N PRO A 256 11.05 -12.49 -10.17
CA PRO A 256 10.65 -11.12 -9.85
C PRO A 256 9.38 -11.11 -8.98
N ALA A 257 9.26 -10.09 -8.11
CA ALA A 257 8.08 -9.84 -7.30
C ALA A 257 6.85 -9.45 -8.14
N GLY A 258 5.66 -9.68 -7.58
CA GLY A 258 4.39 -9.28 -8.18
C GLY A 258 3.30 -10.34 -8.16
N VAL A 259 2.06 -9.92 -8.41
CA VAL A 259 0.94 -10.81 -8.72
C VAL A 259 1.11 -11.47 -10.10
N THR A 260 0.32 -12.51 -10.36
CA THR A 260 0.25 -13.10 -11.70
C THR A 260 -0.58 -12.21 -12.65
N TRP A 261 -0.36 -12.31 -13.97
CA TRP A 261 -1.19 -11.60 -14.94
C TRP A 261 -2.69 -11.93 -14.82
N PRO A 262 -3.12 -13.20 -14.68
CA PRO A 262 -4.52 -13.52 -14.45
C PRO A 262 -5.14 -12.87 -13.21
N ASP A 263 -4.40 -12.82 -12.10
CA ASP A 263 -4.86 -12.17 -10.87
C ASP A 263 -4.95 -10.63 -11.07
N PHE A 264 -3.97 -10.05 -11.77
CA PHE A 264 -3.94 -8.61 -12.08
C PHE A 264 -5.10 -8.19 -12.97
N VAL A 265 -5.37 -8.89 -14.09
CA VAL A 265 -6.46 -8.50 -15.00
C VAL A 265 -7.83 -8.55 -14.32
N GLN A 266 -8.00 -9.50 -13.40
CA GLN A 266 -9.23 -9.58 -12.60
C GLN A 266 -9.36 -8.43 -11.61
N THR A 267 -8.25 -7.91 -11.06
CA THR A 267 -8.26 -6.81 -10.09
C THR A 267 -8.30 -5.44 -10.78
N PHE A 268 -7.62 -5.29 -11.92
CA PHE A 268 -7.44 -4.02 -12.63
C PHE A 268 -7.77 -4.15 -14.13
N PRO A 269 -9.02 -4.47 -14.52
CA PRO A 269 -9.35 -4.65 -15.94
C PRO A 269 -9.09 -3.37 -16.77
N GLY A 270 -9.24 -2.19 -16.16
CA GLY A 270 -8.98 -0.90 -16.79
C GLY A 270 -7.48 -0.58 -17.00
N ALA A 271 -6.58 -1.13 -16.19
CA ALA A 271 -5.14 -0.88 -16.31
C ALA A 271 -4.44 -1.78 -17.36
N VAL A 272 -5.14 -2.80 -17.87
CA VAL A 272 -4.66 -3.63 -18.97
C VAL A 272 -4.58 -2.80 -20.26
N PRO A 273 -3.51 -2.82 -21.06
CA PRO A 273 -3.47 -2.08 -22.32
C PRO A 273 -4.57 -2.50 -23.31
N ALA A 274 -5.09 -1.55 -24.10
CA ALA A 274 -6.22 -1.74 -25.03
C ALA A 274 -6.15 -2.98 -25.96
N PRO A 275 -5.00 -3.37 -26.57
CA PRO A 275 -4.99 -4.57 -27.42
C PRO A 275 -5.14 -5.88 -26.63
N LEU A 276 -4.92 -5.87 -25.31
CA LEU A 276 -5.08 -7.02 -24.43
C LEU A 276 -6.46 -7.04 -23.76
N ARG A 277 -7.11 -5.88 -23.55
CA ARG A 277 -8.46 -5.79 -22.98
C ARG A 277 -9.51 -6.54 -23.81
N SER A 278 -9.41 -6.47 -25.14
CA SER A 278 -10.38 -7.10 -26.07
C SER A 278 -10.39 -8.64 -26.02
N ARG A 279 -9.29 -9.27 -25.57
CA ARG A 279 -9.17 -10.73 -25.46
C ARG A 279 -9.64 -11.29 -24.13
N VAL A 280 -9.66 -10.48 -23.06
CA VAL A 280 -9.97 -10.96 -21.71
C VAL A 280 -11.45 -10.77 -21.34
N GLY A 281 -12.21 -10.07 -22.18
CA GLY A 281 -13.62 -9.76 -21.93
C GLY A 281 -13.74 -8.68 -20.86
N GLY A 282 -14.31 -7.53 -21.21
CA GLY A 282 -14.43 -6.36 -20.34
C GLY A 282 -15.47 -6.50 -19.22
N THR A 283 -15.65 -7.67 -18.63
CA THR A 283 -16.56 -7.82 -17.48
C THR A 283 -15.88 -7.27 -16.22
N VAL A 284 -16.49 -6.24 -15.65
CA VAL A 284 -16.12 -5.75 -14.31
C VAL A 284 -16.27 -6.92 -13.33
N PRO A 285 -15.22 -7.26 -12.56
CA PRO A 285 -15.29 -8.35 -11.60
C PRO A 285 -16.38 -8.07 -10.55
N THR A 286 -17.10 -9.10 -10.11
CA THR A 286 -18.06 -8.98 -9.01
C THR A 286 -17.34 -8.90 -7.66
N ALA A 287 -17.99 -8.32 -6.65
CA ALA A 287 -17.46 -8.26 -5.29
C ALA A 287 -17.08 -9.66 -4.75
N ASP A 288 -17.95 -10.66 -4.94
CA ASP A 288 -17.71 -12.05 -4.53
C ASP A 288 -16.48 -12.64 -5.21
N ARG A 289 -16.26 -12.32 -6.49
CA ARG A 289 -15.09 -12.81 -7.25
C ARG A 289 -13.80 -12.20 -6.72
N LEU A 290 -13.79 -10.89 -6.42
CA LEU A 290 -12.62 -10.22 -5.86
C LEU A 290 -12.32 -10.69 -4.44
N GLN A 291 -13.36 -10.93 -3.62
CA GLN A 291 -13.22 -11.57 -2.32
C GLN A 291 -12.60 -12.97 -2.43
N ALA A 292 -13.13 -13.82 -3.31
CA ALA A 292 -12.59 -15.17 -3.50
C ALA A 292 -11.13 -15.15 -3.99
N LEU A 293 -10.79 -14.21 -4.89
CA LEU A 293 -9.42 -14.02 -5.37
C LEU A 293 -8.47 -13.57 -4.24
N ARG A 294 -8.89 -12.60 -3.43
CA ARG A 294 -8.16 -12.14 -2.26
C ARG A 294 -7.88 -13.29 -1.30
N ASP A 295 -8.92 -14.02 -0.89
CA ASP A 295 -8.80 -15.11 0.08
C ASP A 295 -7.90 -16.23 -0.46
N GLN A 296 -8.03 -16.57 -1.74
CA GLN A 296 -7.14 -17.52 -2.42
C GLN A 296 -5.68 -17.07 -2.40
N THR A 297 -5.40 -15.80 -2.72
CA THR A 297 -4.01 -15.30 -2.81
C THR A 297 -3.37 -15.13 -1.43
N ILE A 298 -4.13 -14.72 -0.40
CA ILE A 298 -3.69 -14.73 1.00
C ILE A 298 -3.34 -16.15 1.43
N GLY A 299 -4.23 -17.11 1.20
CA GLY A 299 -4.00 -18.51 1.57
C GLY A 299 -2.76 -19.10 0.87
N ALA A 300 -2.60 -18.83 -0.42
CA ALA A 300 -1.42 -19.27 -1.18
C ALA A 300 -0.12 -18.63 -0.69
N LEU A 301 -0.16 -17.32 -0.37
CA LEU A 301 0.98 -16.59 0.18
C LEU A 301 1.47 -17.26 1.45
N PHE A 302 0.60 -17.47 2.45
CA PHE A 302 1.01 -18.00 3.76
C PHE A 302 1.19 -19.52 3.82
N ALA A 303 0.65 -20.27 2.84
CA ALA A 303 1.00 -21.68 2.65
C ALA A 303 2.43 -21.90 2.12
N HIS A 304 3.10 -20.84 1.64
CA HIS A 304 4.43 -20.97 1.04
C HIS A 304 5.50 -21.41 2.07
N PRO A 305 6.31 -22.46 1.79
CA PRO A 305 7.26 -23.03 2.77
C PRO A 305 8.31 -22.06 3.33
N PHE A 306 8.62 -20.99 2.58
CA PHE A 306 9.54 -19.93 3.00
C PHE A 306 9.26 -19.41 4.42
N TRP A 307 7.99 -19.29 4.81
CA TRP A 307 7.63 -18.74 6.11
C TRP A 307 8.14 -19.58 7.28
N LYS A 308 8.25 -20.91 7.10
CA LYS A 308 8.84 -21.80 8.11
C LYS A 308 10.27 -21.40 8.42
N THR A 309 11.07 -21.11 7.39
CA THR A 309 12.46 -20.68 7.55
C THR A 309 12.59 -19.23 7.99
N PHE A 310 11.75 -18.35 7.46
CA PHE A 310 11.84 -16.91 7.71
C PHE A 310 11.45 -16.53 9.14
N CYS A 311 10.43 -17.20 9.69
CA CYS A 311 9.93 -16.88 11.02
C CYS A 311 10.63 -17.68 12.14
N THR A 312 11.56 -18.58 11.81
CA THR A 312 12.38 -19.27 12.83
C THR A 312 13.39 -18.26 13.41
N PRO A 313 13.47 -18.07 14.74
CA PRO A 313 14.49 -17.24 15.35
C PRO A 313 15.88 -17.70 14.90
N SER A 314 16.72 -16.76 14.44
CA SER A 314 18.12 -17.08 14.18
C SER A 314 18.75 -17.49 15.51
N LYS A 315 19.35 -18.69 15.56
CA LYS A 315 20.09 -19.19 16.73
C LYS A 315 21.35 -18.36 16.97
#